data_AF-A0A920LKK8-F1
#
_entry.id   AF-A0A920LKK8-F1
#
_cell.length_a   1.000
_cell.length_b   1.000
_cell.length_c   1.000
_cell.angle_alpha   90.00
_cell.angle_beta   90.00
_cell.angle_gamma   90.00
#
_symmetry.space_group_name_H-M   'P 1'
#
loop_
_entity.id
_entity.type
_entity.pdbx_description
1 polymer ?
#
loop_
_entity_poly.entity_id
_entity_poly.type
_entity_poly.pdbx_seq_one_letter_code
_entity_poly.pdbx_strand_id
1 'polypeptide(L)'
;MQNINFKDLYNNNKEIRNTHINIGSGEEFSIKNLAMLIKNIVGYKGEFMFNKAKPDGTFKKLIDNSKIRSLGWKHKVTLSEGIKRIYSWYIA
;
A
#
# COMPACT_ATOMS: atom_id res chain seq x y z
N MET A 1 -11.74 -3.72 -12.91
CA MET A 1 -11.14 -3.00 -14.04
C MET A 1 -11.08 -3.96 -15.21
N GLN A 2 -12.03 -3.83 -16.12
CA GLN A 2 -12.03 -4.49 -17.42
C GLN A 2 -12.42 -3.40 -18.43
N ASN A 3 -11.86 -3.45 -19.64
CA ASN A 3 -12.17 -2.51 -20.74
C ASN A 3 -11.65 -1.06 -20.58
N ILE A 4 -10.42 -0.86 -20.10
CA ILE A 4 -9.74 0.45 -20.14
C ILE A 4 -8.88 0.54 -21.41
N ASN A 5 -9.08 1.59 -22.19
CA ASN A 5 -8.34 1.88 -23.42
C ASN A 5 -7.35 3.04 -23.20
N PHE A 6 -6.41 3.19 -24.13
CA PHE A 6 -5.44 4.29 -24.09
C PHE A 6 -6.11 5.68 -23.97
N LYS A 7 -7.23 5.89 -24.69
CA LYS A 7 -8.04 7.13 -24.64
C LYS A 7 -8.58 7.49 -23.26
N ASP A 8 -8.67 6.53 -22.35
CA ASP A 8 -9.20 6.73 -21.00
C ASP A 8 -8.09 7.18 -20.02
N LEU A 9 -6.83 7.25 -20.48
CA LEU A 9 -5.65 7.50 -19.63
C LEU A 9 -5.03 8.90 -19.77
N TYR A 10 -5.56 9.73 -20.67
CA TYR A 10 -5.09 11.08 -20.92
C TYR A 10 -6.27 12.03 -21.17
N ASN A 11 -6.05 13.32 -20.93
CA ASN A 11 -7.02 14.38 -21.26
C ASN A 11 -6.73 14.91 -22.67
N ASN A 12 -7.71 15.53 -23.35
CA ASN A 12 -7.63 16.08 -24.71
C ASN A 12 -6.63 17.26 -24.87
N ASN A 13 -5.38 17.03 -24.47
CA ASN A 13 -4.26 17.93 -24.56
C ASN A 13 -3.60 17.74 -25.94
N LYS A 14 -2.98 18.81 -26.43
CA LYS A 14 -2.24 18.82 -27.70
C LYS A 14 -1.10 17.80 -27.74
N GLU A 15 -0.61 17.37 -26.58
CA GLU A 15 0.46 16.37 -26.43
C GLU A 15 0.18 15.45 -25.22
N ILE A 16 0.33 14.15 -25.40
CA ILE A 16 0.17 13.14 -24.34
C ILE A 16 1.55 12.78 -23.79
N ARG A 17 1.87 13.28 -22.59
CA ARG A 17 3.19 13.06 -21.98
C ARG A 17 3.25 11.89 -21.02
N ASN A 18 2.13 11.52 -20.40
CA ASN A 18 2.15 10.56 -19.31
C ASN A 18 0.84 9.80 -19.13
N THR A 19 0.93 8.47 -19.21
CA THR A 19 -0.21 7.58 -19.04
C THR A 19 -0.04 6.56 -17.92
N HIS A 20 1.07 6.61 -17.16
CA HIS A 20 1.29 5.66 -16.06
C HIS A 20 0.16 5.70 -15.04
N ILE A 21 -0.03 4.59 -14.34
CA ILE A 21 -1.05 4.41 -13.33
C ILE A 21 -0.37 3.87 -12.07
N ASN A 22 -0.46 4.64 -11.00
CA ASN A 22 -0.03 4.20 -9.67
C ASN A 22 -1.00 3.15 -9.14
N ILE A 23 -0.47 2.00 -8.73
CA ILE A 23 -1.26 0.91 -8.12
C ILE A 23 -0.87 0.82 -6.65
N GLY A 24 -1.83 1.10 -5.77
CA GLY A 24 -1.66 1.00 -4.32
C GLY A 24 -2.97 1.20 -3.59
N SER A 25 -2.98 0.91 -2.30
CA SER A 25 -4.17 1.04 -1.44
C SER A 25 -4.55 2.50 -1.20
N GLY A 26 -3.58 3.42 -1.24
CA GLY A 26 -3.76 4.80 -0.77
C GLY A 26 -3.88 4.89 0.76
N GLU A 27 -3.69 3.76 1.46
CA GLU A 27 -3.66 3.68 2.92
C GLU A 27 -2.22 3.83 3.41
N GLU A 28 -2.03 4.49 4.54
CA GLU A 28 -0.72 4.74 5.15
C GLU A 28 -0.70 4.18 6.58
N PHE A 29 0.44 3.60 6.95
CA PHE A 29 0.66 3.05 8.29
C PHE A 29 2.00 3.54 8.81
N SER A 30 2.04 3.97 10.08
CA SER A 30 3.32 4.19 10.75
C SER A 30 4.04 2.86 10.95
N ILE A 31 5.37 2.91 10.99
CA ILE A 31 6.21 1.72 11.28
C ILE A 31 5.79 1.06 12.61
N LYS A 32 5.49 1.87 13.63
CA LYS A 32 5.01 1.38 14.93
C LYS A 32 3.69 0.62 14.80
N ASN A 33 2.70 1.15 14.08
CA ASN A 33 1.40 0.50 13.93
C ASN A 33 1.52 -0.81 13.14
N LEU A 34 2.33 -0.82 12.08
CA LEU A 34 2.64 -2.03 11.31
C LEU A 34 3.30 -3.10 12.19
N ALA A 35 4.33 -2.74 12.95
CA ALA A 35 5.01 -3.66 13.86
C ALA A 35 4.03 -4.28 14.86
N MET A 36 3.21 -3.45 15.53
CA MET A 36 2.21 -3.92 16.50
C MET A 36 1.16 -4.83 15.86
N LEU A 37 0.71 -4.53 14.64
CA LEU A 37 -0.21 -5.39 13.89
C LEU A 37 0.40 -6.78 13.64
N ILE A 38 1.65 -6.83 13.17
CA ILE A 38 2.38 -8.08 12.93
C ILE A 38 2.56 -8.86 14.23
N LYS A 39 3.00 -8.19 15.32
CA LYS A 39 3.12 -8.80 16.66
C LYS A 39 1.85 -9.53 17.08
N ASN A 40 0.71 -8.87 16.91
CA ASN A 40 -0.59 -9.43 17.28
C ASN A 40 -0.95 -10.65 16.42
N ILE A 41 -0.69 -10.60 15.11
CA ILE A 41 -0.99 -11.69 14.17
C ILE A 41 -0.12 -12.92 14.45
N VAL A 42 1.18 -12.72 14.67
CA VAL A 42 2.15 -13.79 14.95
C VAL A 42 1.99 -14.36 16.37
N GLY A 43 1.37 -13.60 17.28
CA GLY A 43 1.19 -14.00 18.67
C GLY A 43 2.42 -13.73 19.55
N TYR A 44 3.34 -12.88 19.11
CA TYR A 44 4.56 -12.54 19.86
C TYR A 44 4.23 -11.82 21.17
N LYS A 45 4.76 -12.34 22.29
CA LYS A 45 4.45 -11.86 23.65
C LYS A 45 5.50 -10.90 24.25
N GLY A 46 6.68 -10.78 23.63
CA GLY A 46 7.72 -9.85 24.11
C GLY A 46 7.38 -8.39 23.82
N GLU A 47 8.28 -7.48 24.19
CA GLU A 47 8.11 -6.03 24.01
C GLU A 47 8.88 -5.49 22.81
N PHE A 48 8.38 -4.41 22.20
CA PHE A 48 9.10 -3.71 21.15
C PHE A 48 9.76 -2.46 21.71
N MET A 49 11.07 -2.35 21.47
CA MET A 49 11.86 -1.15 21.76
C MET A 49 12.27 -0.49 20.44
N PHE A 50 11.88 0.77 20.25
CA PHE A 50 12.26 1.57 19.08
C PHE A 50 13.46 2.44 19.45
N ASN A 51 14.60 2.20 18.81
CA ASN A 51 15.84 2.92 19.10
C ASN A 51 15.86 4.30 18.42
N LYS A 52 15.60 5.35 19.20
CA LYS A 52 15.61 6.75 18.73
C LYS A 52 17.00 7.32 18.41
N ALA A 53 18.08 6.63 18.78
CA ALA A 53 19.44 7.06 18.41
C ALA A 53 19.77 6.78 16.94
N LYS A 54 18.92 6.02 16.22
CA LYS A 54 19.06 5.77 14.79
C LYS A 54 18.16 6.74 14.01
N PRO A 55 18.63 7.27 12.87
CA PRO A 55 17.84 8.20 12.08
C PRO A 55 16.65 7.50 11.44
N ASP A 56 15.53 8.20 11.36
CA ASP A 56 14.41 7.80 10.52
C ASP A 56 14.68 8.10 9.04
N GLY A 57 14.05 7.33 8.16
CA GLY A 57 14.00 7.66 6.73
C GLY A 57 12.99 8.78 6.44
N THR A 58 12.59 8.91 5.18
CA THR A 58 11.50 9.83 4.80
C THR A 58 10.21 9.49 5.55
N PHE A 59 9.63 10.47 6.25
CA PHE A 59 8.45 10.27 7.10
C PHE A 59 7.20 9.79 6.37
N LYS A 60 7.10 10.10 5.07
CA LYS A 60 5.95 9.75 4.25
C LYS A 60 6.40 9.21 2.91
N LYS A 61 5.92 8.01 2.58
CA LYS A 61 6.08 7.37 1.27
C LYS A 61 4.74 6.78 0.85
N LEU A 62 3.89 7.65 0.31
CA LEU A 62 2.55 7.30 -0.16
C LEU A 62 2.42 7.75 -1.62
N ILE A 63 1.89 6.86 -2.46
CA ILE A 63 1.59 7.17 -3.86
C ILE A 63 0.15 7.69 -3.99
N ASP A 64 -0.05 8.69 -4.84
CA ASP A 64 -1.41 9.09 -5.23
C ASP A 64 -1.99 8.02 -6.18
N ASN A 65 -3.12 7.43 -5.79
CA ASN A 65 -3.83 6.41 -6.55
C ASN A 65 -5.17 6.93 -7.12
N SER A 66 -5.38 8.25 -7.15
CA SER A 66 -6.59 8.90 -7.68
C SER A 66 -6.97 8.38 -9.07
N LYS A 67 -5.99 8.27 -9.98
CA LYS A 67 -6.18 7.79 -11.36
C LYS A 67 -6.70 6.36 -11.43
N ILE A 68 -6.14 5.41 -10.68
CA ILE A 68 -6.63 4.02 -10.73
C ILE A 68 -8.01 3.87 -10.07
N ARG A 69 -8.28 4.69 -9.05
CA ARG A 69 -9.58 4.74 -8.38
C ARG A 69 -10.68 5.29 -9.28
N SER A 70 -10.39 6.34 -10.06
CA SER A 70 -11.36 6.89 -11.03
C SER A 70 -11.71 5.90 -12.14
N LEU A 71 -10.79 4.98 -12.46
CA LEU A 71 -11.02 3.87 -13.39
C LEU A 71 -11.80 2.69 -12.75
N GLY A 72 -12.35 2.88 -11.55
CA GLY A 72 -13.20 1.90 -10.86
C GLY A 72 -12.44 0.73 -10.23
N TRP A 73 -11.11 0.81 -10.12
CA TRP A 73 -10.33 -0.18 -9.40
C TRP A 73 -10.13 0.22 -7.94
N LYS A 74 -10.24 -0.77 -7.05
CA LYS A 74 -9.94 -0.64 -5.62
C LYS A 74 -9.27 -1.92 -5.13
N HIS A 75 -8.31 -1.81 -4.22
CA HIS A 75 -7.74 -2.97 -3.56
C HIS A 75 -8.82 -3.74 -2.79
N LYS A 76 -8.72 -5.07 -2.78
CA LYS A 76 -9.68 -5.96 -2.12
C LYS A 76 -9.16 -6.56 -0.81
N VAL A 77 -7.84 -6.57 -0.65
CA VAL A 77 -7.16 -7.16 0.50
C VAL A 77 -6.61 -6.02 1.35
N THR A 78 -7.02 -5.98 2.61
CA THR A 78 -6.48 -5.03 3.60
C THR A 78 -5.11 -5.49 4.07
N LEU A 79 -4.33 -4.60 4.67
CA LEU A 79 -3.00 -4.96 5.17
C LEU A 79 -3.05 -6.09 6.21
N SER A 80 -4.00 -6.03 7.15
CA SER A 80 -4.19 -7.07 8.18
C SER A 80 -4.51 -8.43 7.57
N GLU A 81 -5.44 -8.46 6.61
CA GLU A 81 -5.81 -9.70 5.90
C GLU A 81 -4.62 -10.26 5.10
N GLY A 82 -3.89 -9.39 4.39
CA GLY A 82 -2.70 -9.80 3.63
C GLY A 82 -1.61 -10.39 4.53
N ILE A 83 -1.31 -9.75 5.67
CA ILE A 83 -0.31 -10.25 6.62
C ILE A 83 -0.73 -11.62 7.17
N LYS A 84 -2.00 -11.81 7.56
CA LYS A 84 -2.50 -13.11 8.03
C LYS A 84 -2.30 -14.21 6.98
N ARG A 85 -2.69 -13.96 5.73
CA ARG A 85 -2.53 -14.93 4.63
C ARG A 85 -1.07 -15.31 4.40
N ILE A 86 -0.17 -14.32 4.36
CA ILE A 86 1.26 -14.56 4.15
C ILE A 86 1.87 -15.30 5.34
N TYR A 87 1.48 -14.95 6.57
CA TYR A 87 1.93 -15.67 7.75
C TYR A 87 1.46 -17.12 7.76
N SER A 88 0.17 -17.37 7.48
CA SER A 88 -0.37 -18.73 7.35
C SER A 88 0.31 -19.53 6.25
N TRP A 89 0.64 -18.91 5.12
CA TRP A 89 1.41 -19.57 4.06
C TRP A 89 2.84 -19.89 4.48
N TYR A 90 3.51 -19.01 5.24
CA TYR A 90 4.89 -19.19 5.67
C TYR A 90 5.08 -20.34 6.67
N ILE A 91 4.07 -20.60 7.51
CA ILE A 91 4.12 -21.64 8.54
C ILE A 91 3.50 -22.99 8.12
N ALA A 92 2.90 -23.05 6.91
CA ALA A 92 2.30 -24.26 6.34
C ALA A 92 3.37 -25.16 5.71
#